data_AF-A0AAW0BBR2-F1
#
_entry.id   AF-A0AAW0BBR2-F1
#
_cell.length_a   1.000
_cell.length_b   1.000
_cell.length_c   1.000
_cell.angle_alpha   90.00
_cell.angle_beta   90.00
_cell.angle_gamma   90.00
#
_symmetry.space_group_name_H-M   'P 1'
#
loop_
_entity.id
_entity.type
_entity.pdbx_description
1 polymer ?
#
loop_
_entity_poly.entity_id
_entity_poly.type
_entity_poly.pdbx_seq_one_letter_code
_entity_poly.pdbx_strand_id
1 'polypeptide(L)'
;MVFTNGNTLTVYVRGPGKLHLLAFQSNGRIPNHVGANSTTSQGVTRFIVSHSYTFERFAFYFEGAGEAVYSVGPSLLRQPVGRSWTGATLVKWESPDITTADVSGQVSSAVVRDEKMAAFIVYDN
;
A
#
# COMPACT_ATOMS: atom_id res chain seq x y z
N MET A 1 -0.66 -10.03 -13.41
CA MET A 1 0.09 -8.82 -13.02
C MET A 1 -0.85 -7.94 -12.20
N VAL A 2 -0.41 -7.49 -11.03
CA VAL A 2 -1.27 -6.75 -10.08
C VAL A 2 -1.66 -5.37 -10.63
N PHE A 3 -0.73 -4.67 -11.27
CA PHE A 3 -0.95 -3.34 -11.83
C PHE A 3 -1.07 -3.41 -13.36
N THR A 4 -2.26 -3.70 -13.87
CA THR A 4 -2.61 -3.64 -15.31
C THR A 4 -3.87 -2.82 -15.50
N ASN A 5 -4.14 -2.35 -16.72
CA ASN A 5 -5.43 -1.73 -17.04
C ASN A 5 -6.58 -2.65 -16.60
N GLY A 6 -7.52 -2.11 -15.80
CA GLY A 6 -8.64 -2.86 -15.23
C GLY A 6 -8.37 -3.57 -13.90
N ASN A 7 -7.12 -3.62 -13.42
CA ASN A 7 -6.75 -4.18 -12.12
C ASN A 7 -6.29 -3.07 -11.17
N THR A 8 -7.07 -2.87 -10.12
CA THR A 8 -6.77 -1.91 -9.05
C THR A 8 -6.50 -2.66 -7.75
N LEU A 9 -5.40 -2.35 -7.08
CA LEU A 9 -5.16 -2.81 -5.71
C LEU A 9 -5.92 -1.90 -4.74
N THR A 10 -6.92 -2.46 -4.08
CA THR A 10 -7.75 -1.73 -3.11
C THR A 10 -7.56 -2.30 -1.73
N VAL A 11 -7.26 -1.44 -0.76
CA VAL A 11 -7.16 -1.76 0.66
C VAL A 11 -8.42 -1.28 1.36
N TYR A 12 -9.12 -2.20 2.01
CA TYR A 12 -10.30 -1.96 2.82
C TYR A 12 -9.87 -2.03 4.28
N VAL A 13 -10.14 -0.95 5.02
CA VAL A 13 -9.89 -0.91 6.47
C VAL A 13 -11.17 -0.58 7.20
N ARG A 14 -11.35 -1.14 8.39
CA ARG A 14 -12.48 -0.80 9.28
C ARG A 14 -11.97 -0.06 10.49
N GLY A 15 -12.55 1.10 10.78
CA GLY A 15 -12.16 1.93 11.92
C GLY A 15 -10.94 2.81 11.66
N PRO A 16 -10.57 3.64 12.66
CA PRO A 16 -9.50 4.62 12.51
C PRO A 16 -8.12 3.96 12.45
N GLY A 17 -7.21 4.58 11.71
CA GLY A 17 -5.83 4.13 11.58
C GLY A 17 -5.07 4.82 10.47
N LYS A 18 -3.90 4.27 10.13
CA LYS A 18 -2.97 4.83 9.16
C LYS A 18 -2.49 3.74 8.20
N LEU A 19 -2.70 3.94 6.90
CA LEU A 19 -2.08 3.12 5.86
C LEU A 19 -0.70 3.70 5.55
N HIS A 20 0.34 2.94 5.85
CA HIS A 20 1.72 3.29 5.51
C HIS A 20 2.10 2.67 4.18
N LEU A 21 2.80 3.41 3.33
CA LEU A 21 3.24 3.03 2.00
C LEU A 21 4.72 3.34 1.81
N LEU A 22 5.41 2.47 1.09
CA LEU A 22 6.81 2.57 0.71
C LEU A 22 6.92 2.23 -0.78
N ALA A 23 7.44 3.15 -1.58
CA ALA A 23 7.88 2.90 -2.93
C ALA A 23 9.41 2.89 -2.95
N PHE A 24 10.02 1.81 -3.43
CA PHE A 24 11.46 1.60 -3.33
C PHE A 24 12.03 0.87 -4.54
N GLN A 25 13.36 0.91 -4.66
CA GLN A 25 14.10 0.45 -5.85
C GLN A 25 13.65 1.18 -7.12
N SER A 26 14.17 2.39 -7.30
CA SER A 26 13.85 3.19 -8.47
C SER A 26 14.71 2.85 -9.69
N ASN A 27 14.08 2.74 -10.85
CA ASN A 27 14.75 2.68 -12.15
C ASN A 27 15.47 3.99 -12.53
N GLY A 28 15.07 5.12 -11.94
CA GLY A 28 15.67 6.44 -12.13
C GLY A 28 16.72 6.80 -11.07
N ARG A 29 17.11 5.85 -10.20
CA ARG A 29 18.07 6.06 -9.09
C ARG A 29 17.67 7.17 -8.11
N ILE A 30 16.38 7.44 -7.98
CA ILE A 30 15.89 8.37 -6.96
C ILE A 30 15.74 7.66 -5.60
N PRO A 31 15.79 8.41 -4.47
CA PRO A 31 15.59 7.84 -3.15
C PRO A 31 14.25 7.12 -3.01
N ASN A 32 14.20 6.13 -2.13
CA ASN A 32 12.95 5.49 -1.71
C ASN A 32 11.99 6.55 -1.17
N HIS A 33 10.70 6.37 -1.38
CA HIS A 33 9.67 7.25 -0.83
C HIS A 33 8.82 6.48 0.16
N VAL A 34 8.69 7.01 1.37
CA VAL A 34 7.80 6.48 2.40
C VAL A 34 6.79 7.54 2.76
N GLY A 35 5.58 7.14 3.09
CA GLY A 35 4.60 8.06 3.61
C GLY A 35 3.34 7.32 3.99
N ALA A 36 2.35 8.06 4.47
CA ALA A 36 1.17 7.41 5.00
C ALA A 36 -0.07 8.29 4.88
N ASN A 37 -1.23 7.64 4.80
CA ASN A 37 -2.55 8.25 4.77
C ASN A 37 -3.38 7.76 5.95
N SER A 38 -3.92 8.68 6.72
CA SER A 38 -4.76 8.36 7.88
C SER A 38 -6.24 8.37 7.52
N THR A 39 -7.03 7.61 8.29
CA THR A 39 -8.48 7.70 8.33
C THR A 39 -8.95 7.77 9.78
N THR A 40 -9.92 8.63 10.04
CA THR A 40 -10.61 8.75 11.34
C THR A 40 -11.99 8.10 11.32
N SER A 41 -12.42 7.57 10.17
CA SER A 41 -13.73 6.95 10.00
C SER A 41 -13.87 5.72 10.90
N GLN A 42 -15.00 5.60 11.58
CA GLN A 42 -15.39 4.39 12.31
C GLN A 42 -15.94 3.29 11.39
N GLY A 43 -16.31 3.67 10.15
CA GLY A 43 -16.82 2.77 9.13
C GLY A 43 -15.71 2.08 8.33
N VAL A 44 -16.04 1.69 7.10
CA VAL A 44 -15.05 1.16 6.15
C VAL A 44 -14.44 2.30 5.35
N THR A 45 -13.11 2.37 5.30
CA THR A 45 -12.38 3.26 4.39
C THR A 45 -11.73 2.42 3.30
N ARG A 46 -11.79 2.89 2.05
CA ARG A 46 -11.12 2.26 0.91
C ARG A 46 -9.95 3.13 0.47
N PHE A 47 -8.75 2.56 0.46
CA PHE A 47 -7.57 3.16 -0.13
C PHE A 47 -7.27 2.46 -1.45
N ILE A 48 -7.20 3.23 -2.54
CA ILE A 48 -6.67 2.73 -3.81
C ILE A 48 -5.16 2.94 -3.79
N VAL A 49 -4.39 1.87 -3.91
CA VAL A 49 -2.93 1.92 -4.03
C VAL A 49 -2.58 2.00 -5.51
N SER A 50 -1.92 3.09 -5.91
CA SER A 50 -1.45 3.35 -7.26
C SER A 50 0.06 3.17 -7.37
N HIS A 51 0.48 2.54 -8.46
CA HIS A 51 1.88 2.28 -8.76
C HIS A 51 2.49 3.44 -9.56
N SER A 52 3.59 4.00 -9.08
CA SER A 52 4.41 4.92 -9.87
C SER A 52 5.41 4.12 -10.70
N TYR A 53 5.42 4.31 -12.02
CA TYR A 53 6.37 3.65 -12.94
C TYR A 53 7.85 3.96 -12.66
N THR A 54 8.14 4.87 -11.73
CA THR A 54 9.50 5.21 -11.30
C THR A 54 10.09 4.21 -10.30
N PHE A 55 9.27 3.40 -9.64
CA PHE A 55 9.70 2.41 -8.64
C PHE A 55 9.33 0.99 -9.07
N GLU A 56 10.16 0.03 -8.72
CA GLU A 56 9.96 -1.38 -9.06
C GLU A 56 9.25 -2.17 -7.96
N ARG A 57 9.18 -1.62 -6.74
CA ARG A 57 8.57 -2.29 -5.58
C ARG A 57 7.76 -1.33 -4.72
N PHE A 58 6.64 -1.86 -4.24
CA PHE A 58 5.68 -1.15 -3.40
C PHE A 58 5.34 -2.02 -2.20
N ALA A 59 5.55 -1.50 -1.01
CA ALA A 59 5.16 -2.17 0.23
C ALA A 59 4.19 -1.29 1.02
N PHE A 60 3.26 -1.92 1.72
CA PHE A 60 2.34 -1.21 2.59
C PHE A 60 1.93 -2.06 3.78
N TYR A 61 1.53 -1.39 4.85
CA TYR A 61 0.94 -2.01 6.03
C TYR A 61 -0.08 -1.08 6.67
N PHE A 62 -1.00 -1.63 7.44
CA PHE A 62 -1.98 -0.84 8.17
C PHE A 62 -1.69 -0.81 9.67
N GLU A 63 -1.57 0.39 10.20
CA GLU A 63 -1.48 0.68 11.62
C GLU A 63 -2.86 1.09 12.14
N GLY A 64 -3.51 0.20 12.90
CA GLY A 64 -4.81 0.46 13.49
C GLY A 64 -5.36 -0.80 14.15
N ALA A 65 -6.28 -0.62 15.10
CA ALA A 65 -6.85 -1.75 15.85
C ALA A 65 -7.81 -2.60 14.99
N GLY A 66 -8.40 -2.00 13.95
CA GLY A 66 -9.38 -2.66 13.11
C GLY A 66 -8.78 -3.62 12.08
N GLU A 67 -9.69 -4.30 11.38
CA GLU A 67 -9.37 -5.16 10.25
C GLU A 67 -8.84 -4.34 9.06
N ALA A 68 -7.82 -4.86 8.39
CA ALA A 68 -7.32 -4.34 7.13
C ALA A 68 -7.07 -5.50 6.15
N VAL A 69 -7.71 -5.44 5.00
CA VAL A 69 -7.62 -6.45 3.94
C VAL A 69 -7.46 -5.77 2.58
N TYR A 70 -6.85 -6.44 1.62
CA TYR A 70 -6.75 -5.98 0.24
C TYR A 70 -7.44 -6.91 -0.74
N SER A 71 -7.84 -6.37 -1.89
CA SER A 71 -8.23 -7.13 -3.09
C SER A 71 -7.57 -6.54 -4.33
N VAL A 72 -7.49 -7.35 -5.39
CA VAL A 72 -6.93 -6.96 -6.69
C VAL A 72 -8.02 -7.10 -7.76
N GLY A 73 -8.29 -6.02 -8.49
CA GLY A 73 -9.26 -6.00 -9.59
C GLY A 73 -10.66 -6.40 -9.12
N PRO A 74 -11.44 -7.14 -9.94
CA PRO A 74 -12.80 -7.57 -9.60
C PRO A 74 -12.85 -8.78 -8.66
N SER A 75 -11.72 -9.21 -8.09
CA SER A 75 -11.68 -10.39 -7.23
C SER A 75 -12.51 -10.18 -5.96
N LEU A 76 -13.33 -11.18 -5.63
CA LEU A 76 -14.05 -11.26 -4.36
C LEU A 76 -13.15 -11.74 -3.21
N LEU A 77 -11.96 -12.28 -3.52
CA LEU A 77 -11.02 -12.74 -2.52
C LEU A 77 -10.33 -11.55 -1.87
N ARG A 78 -10.40 -11.52 -0.54
CA ARG A 78 -9.74 -10.53 0.31
C ARG A 78 -8.64 -11.21 1.11
N GLN A 79 -7.49 -10.55 1.18
CA GLN A 79 -6.31 -11.05 1.88
C GLN A 79 -5.86 -10.04 2.94
N PRO A 80 -5.30 -10.50 4.07
CA PRO A 80 -4.90 -9.60 5.15
C PRO A 80 -3.76 -8.67 4.70
N VAL A 81 -3.82 -7.41 5.16
CA VAL A 81 -2.73 -6.45 5.02
C VAL A 81 -1.71 -6.67 6.13
N GLY A 82 -0.44 -6.43 5.82
CA GLY A 82 0.65 -6.42 6.79
C GLY A 82 0.39 -5.43 7.95
N ARG A 83 1.11 -5.62 9.06
CA ARG A 83 0.94 -4.82 10.29
C ARG A 83 2.17 -4.00 10.69
N SER A 84 3.30 -4.17 9.99
CA SER A 84 4.55 -3.46 10.25
C SER A 84 5.44 -3.51 9.02
N TRP A 85 6.54 -2.75 9.03
CA TRP A 85 7.57 -2.88 7.99
C TRP A 85 8.31 -4.21 8.00
N THR A 86 8.34 -4.93 9.13
CA THR A 86 8.93 -6.28 9.21
C THR A 86 8.02 -7.38 8.65
N GLY A 87 6.74 -7.07 8.42
CA GLY A 87 5.76 -7.96 7.82
C GLY A 87 4.80 -7.18 6.93
N ALA A 88 5.35 -6.43 5.97
CA ALA A 88 4.59 -5.58 5.08
C ALA A 88 4.04 -6.38 3.90
N THR A 89 2.88 -5.96 3.38
CA THR A 89 2.36 -6.46 2.11
C THR A 89 3.20 -5.86 0.98
N LEU A 90 3.82 -6.71 0.16
CA LEU A 90 4.76 -6.34 -0.90
C LEU A 90 4.20 -6.72 -2.28
N VAL A 91 4.22 -5.74 -3.18
CA VAL A 91 3.96 -5.91 -4.60
C VAL A 91 5.20 -5.51 -5.38
N LYS A 92 5.57 -6.32 -6.37
CA LYS A 92 6.66 -6.02 -7.30
C LYS A 92 6.07 -5.66 -8.66
N TRP A 93 6.76 -4.78 -9.38
CA TRP A 93 6.42 -4.50 -10.76
C TRP A 93 6.45 -5.79 -11.59
N GLU A 94 5.51 -5.89 -12.53
CA GLU A 94 5.27 -7.06 -13.39
C GLU A 94 4.91 -8.37 -12.67
N SER A 95 4.89 -8.38 -11.33
CA SER A 95 4.52 -9.56 -10.56
C SER A 95 3.01 -9.81 -10.62
N PRO A 96 2.57 -11.06 -10.82
CA PRO A 96 1.19 -11.45 -10.56
C PRO A 96 0.90 -11.60 -9.06
N ASP A 97 1.94 -11.76 -8.24
CA ASP A 97 1.82 -12.14 -6.84
C ASP A 97 2.03 -10.96 -5.89
N ILE A 98 1.28 -11.00 -4.79
CA ILE A 98 1.45 -10.17 -3.61
C ILE A 98 1.96 -11.08 -2.49
N THR A 99 3.01 -10.63 -1.80
CA THR A 99 3.69 -11.42 -0.76
C THR A 99 3.81 -10.62 0.52
N THR A 100 4.28 -11.25 1.59
CA THR A 100 4.67 -10.54 2.82
C THR A 100 6.19 -10.54 2.94
N ALA A 101 6.78 -9.40 3.29
CA ALA A 101 8.23 -9.26 3.43
C ALA A 101 8.65 -8.26 4.50
N ASP A 102 9.86 -8.44 5.03
CA ASP A 102 10.55 -7.42 5.82
C ASP A 102 11.21 -6.40 4.87
N VAL A 103 10.78 -5.15 4.98
CA VAL A 103 11.30 -4.00 4.22
C VAL A 103 11.79 -2.89 5.14
N SER A 104 11.95 -3.14 6.44
CA SER A 104 12.36 -2.14 7.43
C SER A 104 13.67 -1.45 7.06
N GLY A 105 14.64 -2.19 6.51
CA GLY A 105 15.91 -1.64 6.03
C GLY A 105 15.79 -0.67 4.84
N GLN A 106 14.67 -0.67 4.12
CA GLN A 106 14.44 0.23 2.99
C GLN A 106 13.85 1.58 3.41
N VAL A 107 13.30 1.65 4.63
CA VAL A 107 12.63 2.84 5.18
C VAL A 107 13.63 3.83 5.77
N SER A 108 14.75 3.34 6.31
CA SER A 108 15.74 4.16 7.03
C SER A 108 16.34 5.30 6.18
N SER A 109 16.46 5.10 4.86
CA SER A 109 16.96 6.11 3.92
C SER A 109 15.86 6.70 3.03
N ALA A 110 14.59 6.43 3.34
CA ALA A 110 13.48 6.89 2.52
C ALA A 110 13.14 8.35 2.79
N VAL A 111 12.83 9.09 1.73
CA VAL A 111 12.31 10.45 1.82
C VAL A 111 10.83 10.38 2.19
N VAL A 112 10.46 11.11 3.25
CA VAL A 112 9.07 11.17 3.73
C VAL A 112 8.21 12.00 2.77
N ARG A 113 7.08 11.43 2.36
CA ARG A 113 6.11 11.95 1.40
C ARG A 113 4.68 11.73 1.90
N ASP A 114 4.44 11.98 3.19
CA ASP A 114 3.11 11.91 3.80
C ASP A 114 2.08 12.70 2.98
N GLU A 115 0.89 12.14 2.82
CA GLU A 115 -0.24 12.69 2.04
C GLU A 115 0.03 12.95 0.54
N LYS A 116 1.26 12.71 0.10
CA LYS A 116 1.73 12.90 -1.29
C LYS A 116 2.10 11.58 -1.96
N MET A 117 1.97 10.46 -1.25
CA MET A 117 2.16 9.14 -1.82
C MET A 117 0.95 8.71 -2.66
N ALA A 118 1.19 7.82 -3.61
CA ALA A 118 0.23 7.33 -4.58
C ALA A 118 -0.81 6.37 -3.96
N ALA A 119 -1.49 6.80 -2.89
CA ALA A 119 -2.69 6.17 -2.39
C ALA A 119 -3.77 7.23 -2.21
N PHE A 120 -4.96 6.96 -2.74
CA PHE A 120 -6.10 7.88 -2.69
C PHE A 120 -7.23 7.22 -1.90
N ILE A 121 -7.88 8.00 -1.03
CA ILE A 121 -9.07 7.55 -0.31
C ILE A 121 -10.26 7.66 -1.27
N VAL A 122 -11.04 6.58 -1.38
CA VAL A 122 -12.34 6.60 -2.03
C VAL A 122 -13.40 6.52 -0.94
N TYR A 123 -14.15 7.60 -0.79
CA TYR A 123 -15.34 7.64 0.05
C TYR A 123 -16.48 6.93 -0.69
N ASP A 124 -17.22 6.07 0.01
CA ASP A 124 -18.50 5.61 -0.49
C ASP A 124 -19.47 6.80 -0.39
N ASN A 125 -20.04 7.22 -1.54
CA ASN A 125 -21.19 8.13 -1.58
C ASN A 125 -22.43 7.45 -1.01
#